data_AF-A0A818VD30-F1
#
_entry.id   AF-A0A818VD30-F1
#
_cell.length_a   1.000
_cell.length_b   1.000
_cell.length_c   1.000
_cell.angle_alpha   90.00
_cell.angle_beta   90.00
_cell.angle_gamma   90.00
#
_symmetry.space_group_name_H-M   'P 1'
#
loop_
_entity.id
_entity.type
_entity.pdbx_description
1 polymer ?
#
loop_
_entity_poly.entity_id
_entity_poly.type
_entity_poly.pdbx_seq_one_letter_code
_entity_poly.pdbx_strand_id
1 'polypeptide(L)'
;MNFISDNRIAHLDNTQDYDQASSSWDWFLETKWEYNSISNKELFIICNLKTGSDDEVFSEKLSILLDHSRGRIKKGEITHLSGDTHDDKTLTDQQRERLKELASKLPPPKQTGPHIALNEMLNLKLTRHECEGESSIRMTYGNTNTVTTYQDTARGQDNAFRQNFVITHIIFSKKPTILPEILQQKRSTQIEKPVSVAGLTVFYQVHDGSWRECQEIAIASITMRNEEPKWLTDSVINIEPDKLFSFAIRGSVSIRGEVGRDNQTRQRTHKSLPQPFKLKIIITDSIGKQCSLVVEHLNKPLDLITRESFLNSYQSSISELVGFTYADDCETDERVYMAIYVNTENQIIVKNGGSYAYTFTRQMIRTMEFTAKQNQTPEVDLDYIHQSNARHSSRAFALFDPETYMLYAIRLELSTVTSKTEETILIPIEKID
;
A
#
# COMPACT_ATOMS: atom_id res chain seq x y z
N MET A 1 -3.43 -47.21 13.65
CA MET A 1 -4.83 -47.20 13.16
C MET A 1 -4.83 -47.85 11.81
N ASN A 2 -5.50 -49.01 11.67
CA ASN A 2 -5.65 -49.69 10.39
C ASN A 2 -6.77 -49.00 9.62
N PHE A 3 -6.45 -48.43 8.47
CA PHE A 3 -7.46 -48.10 7.47
C PHE A 3 -7.58 -49.30 6.54
N ILE A 4 -8.69 -50.02 6.65
CA ILE A 4 -9.17 -50.94 5.61
C ILE A 4 -9.88 -50.02 4.61
N SER A 5 -9.37 -49.92 3.38
CA SER A 5 -10.09 -49.27 2.28
C SER A 5 -10.69 -50.36 1.39
N ASP A 6 -12.01 -50.29 1.20
CA ASP A 6 -12.78 -51.15 0.32
C ASP A 6 -12.21 -51.19 -1.10
N ASN A 7 -11.90 -52.38 -1.60
CA ASN A 7 -11.61 -52.65 -3.00
C ASN A 7 -12.91 -52.48 -3.81
N ARG A 8 -13.02 -51.41 -4.60
CA ARG A 8 -14.02 -51.34 -5.67
C ARG A 8 -13.42 -51.89 -6.95
N ILE A 9 -13.90 -53.07 -7.35
CA ILE A 9 -13.67 -53.66 -8.65
C ILE A 9 -14.51 -52.87 -9.66
N ALA A 10 -13.87 -52.21 -10.62
CA ALA A 10 -14.56 -51.63 -11.78
C ALA A 10 -14.50 -52.66 -12.92
N HIS A 11 -15.60 -53.38 -13.15
CA HIS A 11 -15.79 -54.12 -14.39
C HIS A 11 -16.34 -53.15 -15.45
N LEU A 12 -15.61 -52.99 -16.55
CA LEU A 12 -16.09 -52.32 -17.75
C LEU A 12 -16.68 -53.40 -18.68
N ASP A 13 -18.01 -53.53 -18.66
CA ASP A 13 -18.74 -54.36 -19.62
C ASP A 13 -18.81 -53.63 -20.97
N ASN A 14 -18.10 -54.18 -21.97
CA ASN A 14 -18.26 -53.79 -23.36
C ASN A 14 -19.38 -54.65 -23.98
N THR A 15 -20.47 -54.00 -24.39
CA THR A 15 -21.54 -54.61 -25.19
C THR A 15 -21.46 -54.09 -26.63
N GLN A 16 -21.10 -54.96 -27.58
CA GLN A 16 -21.87 -55.32 -28.78
C GLN A 16 -21.01 -56.06 -29.83
N ASP A 17 -21.69 -57.01 -30.47
CA ASP A 17 -21.20 -58.10 -31.32
C ASP A 17 -20.37 -57.69 -32.54
N TYR A 18 -19.25 -58.39 -32.76
CA TYR A 18 -18.87 -58.94 -34.06
C TYR A 18 -17.89 -60.12 -33.84
N ASP A 19 -18.28 -61.31 -34.29
CA ASP A 19 -17.46 -62.54 -34.30
C ASP A 19 -16.14 -62.32 -35.04
N GLN A 20 -15.01 -62.47 -34.33
CA GLN A 20 -13.82 -63.23 -34.76
C GLN A 20 -12.79 -63.28 -33.63
N ALA A 21 -12.18 -64.46 -33.47
CA ALA A 21 -11.26 -64.83 -32.39
C ALA A 21 -10.26 -63.73 -32.02
N SER A 22 -10.46 -63.15 -30.83
CA SER A 22 -9.51 -62.28 -30.15
C SER A 22 -9.53 -62.70 -28.70
N SER A 23 -8.45 -63.36 -28.27
CA SER A 23 -8.13 -63.58 -26.87
C SER A 23 -8.36 -62.28 -26.09
N SER A 24 -9.40 -62.21 -25.25
CA SER A 24 -9.58 -61.05 -24.39
C SER A 24 -8.42 -61.05 -23.40
N TRP A 25 -7.52 -60.09 -23.55
CA TRP A 25 -6.51 -59.82 -22.53
C TRP A 25 -7.26 -59.13 -21.40
N ASP A 26 -7.69 -59.89 -20.40
CA ASP A 26 -8.23 -59.32 -19.17
C ASP A 26 -7.04 -58.77 -18.38
N TRP A 27 -6.76 -57.49 -18.57
CA TRP A 27 -5.83 -56.75 -17.75
C TRP A 27 -6.59 -56.15 -16.57
N PHE A 28 -6.05 -56.31 -15.37
CA PHE A 28 -6.47 -55.52 -14.22
C PHE A 28 -5.25 -54.85 -13.62
N LEU A 29 -5.43 -53.60 -13.19
CA LEU A 29 -4.42 -52.84 -12.48
C LEU A 29 -4.82 -52.82 -11.01
N GLU A 30 -4.07 -53.56 -10.18
CA GLU A 30 -4.20 -53.45 -8.74
C GLU A 30 -3.15 -52.46 -8.22
N THR A 31 -3.59 -51.34 -7.64
CA THR A 31 -2.71 -50.36 -7.01
C THR A 31 -2.76 -50.51 -5.50
N LYS A 32 -1.61 -50.81 -4.89
CA LYS A 32 -1.46 -50.87 -3.43
C LYS A 32 -0.56 -49.75 -2.93
N TRP A 33 -0.99 -49.09 -1.85
CA TRP A 33 -0.26 -48.03 -1.18
C TRP A 33 0.42 -48.58 0.08
N GLU A 34 1.73 -48.41 0.20
CA GLU A 34 2.46 -48.77 1.41
C GLU A 34 3.21 -47.55 1.95
N TYR A 35 2.90 -47.16 3.18
CA TYR A 35 3.56 -46.08 3.91
C TYR A 35 4.66 -46.65 4.80
N ASN A 36 5.93 -46.32 4.52
CA ASN A 36 7.05 -46.75 5.36
C ASN A 36 7.35 -45.72 6.45
N SER A 37 6.97 -46.05 7.69
CA SER A 37 7.15 -45.17 8.85
C SER A 37 8.61 -45.05 9.32
N ILE A 38 9.53 -45.87 8.81
CA ILE A 38 10.94 -45.89 9.25
C ILE A 38 11.81 -44.94 8.41
N SER A 39 11.50 -44.75 7.11
CA SER A 39 12.23 -43.82 6.23
C SER A 39 11.57 -42.44 6.06
N ASN A 40 10.36 -42.25 6.59
CA ASN A 40 9.59 -40.99 6.56
C ASN A 40 9.35 -40.37 5.16
N LYS A 41 9.67 -41.04 4.04
CA LYS A 41 9.77 -40.37 2.72
C LYS A 41 9.49 -41.21 1.48
N GLU A 42 8.78 -42.33 1.54
CA GLU A 42 8.55 -43.12 0.31
C GLU A 42 7.10 -43.56 0.17
N LEU A 43 6.51 -43.19 -0.97
CA LEU A 43 5.21 -43.65 -1.43
C LEU A 43 5.48 -44.63 -2.57
N PHE A 44 4.94 -45.84 -2.46
CA PHE A 44 5.03 -46.85 -3.51
C PHE A 44 3.67 -47.02 -4.17
N ILE A 45 3.69 -47.06 -5.50
CA ILE A 45 2.59 -47.60 -6.29
C ILE A 45 3.10 -48.92 -6.85
N ILE A 46 2.50 -50.01 -6.40
CA ILE A 46 2.76 -51.35 -6.95
C ILE A 46 1.71 -51.59 -8.02
N CYS A 47 2.15 -51.85 -9.24
CA CYS A 47 1.29 -52.19 -10.36
C CYS A 47 1.46 -53.68 -10.63
N ASN A 48 0.40 -54.46 -10.40
CA ASN A 48 0.39 -55.87 -10.78
C ASN A 48 -0.33 -56.03 -12.11
N LEU A 49 0.35 -56.61 -13.09
CA LEU A 49 -0.24 -56.98 -14.37
C LEU A 49 -0.35 -58.52 -14.42
N LYS A 50 -1.57 -59.05 -14.54
CA LYS A 50 -1.80 -60.45 -14.85
C LYS A 50 -2.22 -60.56 -16.31
N THR A 51 -1.53 -61.42 -17.07
CA THR A 51 -1.91 -61.71 -18.46
C THR A 51 -2.61 -63.07 -18.49
N GLY A 52 -3.73 -63.15 -19.22
CA GLY A 52 -4.79 -64.14 -19.02
C GLY A 52 -4.48 -65.61 -19.32
N SER A 53 -3.22 -66.02 -19.46
CA SER A 53 -2.88 -67.43 -19.71
C SER A 53 -1.81 -68.04 -18.81
N ASP A 54 -1.12 -67.27 -17.97
CA ASP A 54 -0.10 -67.80 -17.06
C ASP A 54 -0.23 -67.21 -15.65
N ASP A 55 0.07 -68.02 -14.62
CA ASP A 55 0.12 -67.58 -13.22
C ASP A 55 1.31 -66.65 -12.91
N GLU A 56 1.98 -66.14 -13.94
CA GLU A 56 3.02 -65.13 -13.84
C GLU A 56 2.41 -63.75 -13.59
N VAL A 57 2.55 -63.28 -12.34
CA VAL A 57 2.25 -61.90 -11.96
C VAL A 57 3.52 -61.08 -12.18
N PHE A 58 3.49 -60.16 -13.14
CA PHE A 58 4.54 -59.16 -13.29
C PHE A 58 4.24 -58.01 -12.31
N SER A 59 5.12 -57.83 -11.33
CA SER A 59 5.03 -56.76 -10.35
C SER A 59 6.17 -55.79 -10.57
N GLU A 60 5.86 -54.60 -11.10
CA GLU A 60 6.81 -53.50 -11.12
C GLU A 60 6.52 -52.55 -9.95
N LYS A 61 7.56 -52.30 -9.16
CA LYS A 61 7.50 -51.40 -8.02
C LYS A 61 8.05 -50.03 -8.45
N LEU A 62 7.15 -49.08 -8.68
CA LEU A 62 7.54 -47.69 -8.93
C LEU A 62 7.80 -46.99 -7.60
N SER A 63 9.01 -46.43 -7.44
CA SER A 63 9.39 -45.63 -6.28
C SER A 63 9.16 -44.16 -6.57
N ILE A 64 8.32 -43.49 -5.76
CA ILE A 64 8.14 -42.04 -5.82
C ILE A 64 8.76 -41.44 -4.56
N LEU A 65 9.92 -40.79 -4.73
CA LEU A 65 10.58 -40.02 -3.69
C LEU A 65 9.85 -38.68 -3.52
N LEU A 66 9.16 -38.52 -2.40
CA LEU A 66 8.51 -37.26 -2.05
C LEU A 66 9.55 -36.34 -1.40
N ASP A 67 10.04 -35.35 -2.15
CA ASP A 67 10.89 -34.30 -1.59
C ASP A 67 10.07 -33.46 -0.59
N HIS A 68 10.64 -33.23 0.59
CA HIS A 68 9.97 -32.53 1.70
C HIS A 68 9.89 -31.01 1.51
N SER A 69 10.32 -30.49 0.36
CA SER A 69 10.38 -29.05 0.14
C SER A 69 9.09 -28.46 -0.45
N ARG A 70 8.27 -29.20 -1.23
CA ARG A 70 7.03 -28.65 -1.83
C ARG A 70 5.99 -29.73 -2.18
N GLY A 71 4.73 -29.49 -1.79
CA GLY A 71 3.55 -30.05 -2.46
C GLY A 71 2.82 -31.19 -1.74
N ARG A 72 1.68 -30.86 -1.11
CA ARG A 72 0.56 -31.81 -1.09
C ARG A 72 0.04 -31.87 -2.53
N ILE A 73 0.03 -33.05 -3.16
CA ILE A 73 -0.70 -33.26 -4.41
C ILE A 73 -2.17 -33.00 -4.11
N LYS A 74 -2.64 -31.78 -4.40
CA LYS A 74 -4.07 -31.49 -4.43
C LYS A 74 -4.59 -32.09 -5.73
N LYS A 75 -5.69 -32.82 -5.63
CA LYS A 75 -6.46 -33.38 -6.74
C LYS A 75 -6.51 -32.34 -7.89
N GLY A 76 -5.77 -32.57 -8.99
CA GLY A 76 -5.74 -31.67 -10.15
C GLY A 76 -4.36 -31.30 -10.72
N GLU A 77 -3.23 -31.70 -10.13
CA GLU A 77 -1.93 -31.51 -10.81
C GLU A 77 -1.78 -32.47 -11.99
N ILE A 78 -1.88 -31.92 -13.21
CA ILE A 78 -1.66 -32.64 -14.47
C ILE A 78 -0.15 -32.81 -14.64
N THR A 79 0.34 -34.03 -14.46
CA THR A 79 1.75 -34.41 -14.71
C THR A 79 2.02 -34.79 -16.16
N HIS A 80 0.97 -35.02 -16.96
CA HIS A 80 1.06 -35.23 -18.41
C HIS A 80 -0.15 -34.61 -19.11
N LEU A 81 0.13 -33.66 -19.99
CA LEU A 81 -0.86 -33.01 -20.86
C LEU A 81 -1.30 -34.01 -21.93
N SER A 82 -2.57 -34.44 -21.88
CA SER A 82 -3.20 -35.12 -23.03
C SER A 82 -3.23 -34.15 -24.22
N GLY A 83 -3.10 -34.65 -25.45
CA GLY A 83 -2.99 -33.85 -26.70
C GLY A 83 -4.14 -32.89 -27.05
N ASP A 84 -5.07 -32.65 -26.12
CA ASP A 84 -6.17 -31.68 -26.20
C ASP A 84 -5.82 -30.31 -25.58
N THR A 85 -4.63 -30.16 -25.01
CA THR A 85 -4.10 -28.86 -24.59
C THR A 85 -3.19 -28.31 -25.68
N HIS A 86 -3.37 -27.03 -26.04
CA HIS A 86 -2.54 -26.33 -27.02
C HIS A 86 -1.06 -26.32 -26.60
N ASP A 87 -0.28 -27.35 -26.91
CA ASP A 87 1.13 -27.47 -26.50
C ASP A 87 2.09 -26.63 -27.35
N ASP A 88 1.58 -25.94 -28.37
CA ASP A 88 2.39 -25.03 -29.16
C ASP A 88 2.82 -23.83 -28.32
N LYS A 89 4.15 -23.61 -28.26
CA LYS A 89 4.77 -22.40 -27.71
C LYS A 89 4.30 -21.12 -28.40
N THR A 90 3.73 -21.25 -29.59
CA THR A 90 3.28 -20.17 -30.46
C THR A 90 1.79 -20.24 -30.71
N LEU A 91 1.11 -19.12 -30.47
CA LEU A 91 -0.30 -18.96 -30.84
C LEU A 91 -0.46 -19.02 -32.37
N THR A 92 -1.55 -19.64 -32.83
CA THR A 92 -1.94 -19.57 -34.24
C THR A 92 -2.37 -18.15 -34.60
N ASP A 93 -2.30 -17.79 -35.88
CA ASP A 93 -2.73 -16.44 -36.32
C ASP A 93 -4.22 -16.19 -36.01
N GLN A 94 -5.06 -17.23 -36.10
CA GLN A 94 -6.47 -17.15 -35.70
C GLN A 94 -6.63 -16.86 -34.20
N GLN A 95 -5.83 -17.50 -33.34
CA GLN A 95 -5.83 -17.21 -31.90
C GLN A 95 -5.37 -15.78 -31.61
N ARG A 96 -4.36 -15.28 -32.33
CA ARG A 96 -3.90 -13.89 -32.19
C ARG A 96 -4.96 -12.88 -32.61
N GLU A 97 -5.65 -13.11 -33.72
CA GLU A 97 -6.76 -12.25 -34.15
C GLU A 97 -7.90 -12.25 -33.13
N ARG A 98 -8.24 -13.42 -32.60
CA ARG A 98 -9.24 -13.55 -31.53
C ARG A 98 -8.85 -12.80 -30.27
N LEU A 99 -7.60 -12.90 -29.83
CA LEU A 99 -7.09 -12.15 -28.69
C LEU A 99 -7.14 -10.64 -28.92
N LYS A 100 -6.82 -10.17 -30.13
CA LYS A 100 -6.96 -8.75 -30.51
C LYS A 100 -8.42 -8.29 -30.46
N GLU A 101 -9.34 -9.14 -30.91
CA GLU A 101 -10.77 -8.85 -30.84
C GLU A 101 -11.25 -8.73 -29.38
N LEU A 102 -10.86 -9.68 -28.52
CA LEU A 102 -11.17 -9.65 -27.08
C LEU A 102 -10.57 -8.41 -26.40
N ALA A 103 -9.31 -8.10 -26.71
CA ALA A 103 -8.62 -6.91 -26.23
C ALA A 103 -9.37 -5.62 -26.58
N SER A 104 -9.91 -5.51 -27.80
CA SER A 104 -10.67 -4.34 -28.25
C SER A 104 -12.00 -4.14 -27.51
N LYS A 105 -12.52 -5.18 -26.87
CA LYS A 105 -13.80 -5.18 -26.13
C LYS A 105 -13.62 -4.97 -24.62
N LEU A 106 -12.38 -4.86 -24.14
CA LEU A 106 -12.13 -4.67 -22.71
C LEU A 106 -12.73 -3.33 -22.24
N PRO A 107 -13.40 -3.31 -21.08
CA PRO A 107 -13.89 -2.06 -20.52
C PRO A 107 -12.71 -1.15 -20.16
N PRO A 108 -12.85 0.18 -20.27
CA PRO A 108 -11.86 1.10 -19.76
C PRO A 108 -11.73 0.95 -18.23
N PRO A 109 -10.57 1.32 -17.65
CA PRO A 109 -10.41 1.34 -16.21
C PRO A 109 -11.52 2.16 -15.55
N LYS A 110 -12.18 1.59 -14.55
CA LYS A 110 -13.21 2.27 -13.76
C LYS A 110 -12.61 2.67 -12.43
N GLN A 111 -12.62 3.96 -12.16
CA GLN A 111 -12.14 4.50 -10.89
C GLN A 111 -13.24 5.36 -10.27
N THR A 112 -13.51 5.13 -8.99
CA THR A 112 -14.55 5.84 -8.23
C THR A 112 -14.01 6.28 -6.88
N GLY A 113 -14.46 7.44 -6.41
CA GLY A 113 -13.99 8.04 -5.15
C GLY A 113 -12.90 9.10 -5.36
N PRO A 114 -12.43 9.71 -4.26
CA PRO A 114 -11.39 10.73 -4.30
C PRO A 114 -9.99 10.10 -4.52
N HIS A 115 -9.05 10.94 -4.96
CA HIS A 115 -7.64 10.59 -5.17
C HIS A 115 -6.72 11.49 -4.37
N ILE A 116 -5.59 10.94 -3.97
CA ILE A 116 -4.56 11.72 -3.28
C ILE A 116 -3.72 12.43 -4.34
N ALA A 117 -3.83 13.76 -4.38
CA ALA A 117 -3.04 14.58 -5.28
C ALA A 117 -1.57 14.62 -4.84
N LEU A 118 -0.68 14.01 -5.64
CA LEU A 118 0.76 14.00 -5.36
C LEU A 118 1.43 15.35 -5.64
N ASN A 119 0.92 16.10 -6.61
CA ASN A 119 1.61 17.29 -7.16
C ASN A 119 1.00 18.64 -6.75
N GLU A 120 -0.25 18.68 -6.28
CA GLU A 120 -0.92 19.95 -5.97
C GLU A 120 -0.24 20.73 -4.84
N MET A 121 0.39 20.03 -3.89
CA MET A 121 1.11 20.68 -2.78
C MET A 121 2.43 21.36 -3.20
N LEU A 122 3.00 21.00 -4.37
CA LEU A 122 4.28 21.57 -4.84
C LEU A 122 4.15 23.03 -5.28
N ASN A 123 2.94 23.48 -5.62
CA ASN A 123 2.69 24.83 -6.12
C ASN A 123 2.32 25.82 -5.01
N LEU A 124 2.05 25.35 -3.79
CA LEU A 124 1.73 26.22 -2.67
C LEU A 124 3.01 26.85 -2.12
N LYS A 125 3.04 28.18 -2.06
CA LYS A 125 4.11 28.94 -1.42
C LYS A 125 3.61 29.48 -0.09
N LEU A 126 4.42 29.32 0.96
CA LEU A 126 4.16 29.95 2.25
C LEU A 126 4.18 31.46 2.08
N THR A 127 3.17 32.13 2.63
CA THR A 127 3.13 33.58 2.69
C THR A 127 3.97 34.04 3.87
N ARG A 128 4.79 35.07 3.66
CA ARG A 128 5.51 35.73 4.76
C ARG A 128 4.60 36.76 5.40
N HIS A 129 4.24 36.54 6.66
CA HIS A 129 3.41 37.47 7.42
C HIS A 129 4.27 38.36 8.31
N GLU A 130 3.90 39.63 8.40
CA GLU A 130 4.52 40.58 9.33
C GLU A 130 3.83 40.55 10.69
N CYS A 131 4.52 41.03 11.72
CA CYS A 131 3.92 41.16 13.05
C CYS A 131 3.04 42.41 13.11
N GLU A 132 1.77 42.19 13.42
CA GLU A 132 0.75 43.24 13.50
C GLU A 132 0.36 43.55 14.94
N GLY A 133 -0.02 44.79 15.24
CA GLY A 133 -0.54 45.21 16.54
C GLY A 133 0.29 46.28 17.25
N GLU A 134 -0.14 46.60 18.47
CA GLU A 134 0.29 47.78 19.23
C GLU A 134 1.32 47.50 20.31
N SER A 135 1.61 46.22 20.60
CA SER A 135 2.65 45.87 21.57
C SER A 135 4.01 46.40 21.12
N SER A 136 4.81 46.80 22.12
CA SER A 136 6.22 47.16 21.91
C SER A 136 7.12 45.95 21.63
N ILE A 137 6.63 44.74 21.87
CA ILE A 137 7.29 43.50 21.48
C ILE A 137 6.89 43.20 20.03
N ARG A 138 7.88 42.93 19.17
CA ARG A 138 7.70 42.47 17.80
C ARG A 138 8.14 41.01 17.68
N MET A 139 7.38 40.24 16.93
CA MET A 139 7.69 38.85 16.60
C MET A 139 8.13 38.73 15.14
N THR A 140 9.08 37.84 14.86
CA THR A 140 9.37 37.39 13.50
C THR A 140 9.75 35.92 13.53
N TYR A 141 9.60 35.21 12.42
CA TYR A 141 10.04 33.84 12.27
C TYR A 141 11.07 33.70 11.14
N GLY A 142 11.91 32.68 11.21
CA GLY A 142 12.92 32.38 10.20
C GLY A 142 12.33 31.84 8.88
N ASN A 143 13.15 31.78 7.83
CA ASN A 143 12.68 31.52 6.46
C ASN A 143 12.38 30.04 6.11
N THR A 144 12.53 29.06 7.01
CA THR A 144 12.27 27.64 6.71
C THR A 144 11.86 26.82 7.94
N ASN A 145 10.95 25.84 7.76
CA ASN A 145 10.65 24.74 8.70
C ASN A 145 10.39 25.13 10.16
N THR A 146 9.78 26.29 10.38
CA THR A 146 9.47 26.82 11.71
C THR A 146 8.47 25.92 12.44
N VAL A 147 7.52 25.32 11.74
CA VAL A 147 6.45 24.52 12.34
C VAL A 147 6.66 23.04 12.05
N THR A 148 6.78 22.24 13.11
CA THR A 148 6.70 20.77 13.05
C THR A 148 5.37 20.32 13.63
N THR A 149 4.68 19.39 12.97
CA THR A 149 3.44 18.78 13.48
C THR A 149 3.62 17.30 13.74
N TYR A 150 2.86 16.75 14.69
CA TYR A 150 2.73 15.30 14.83
C TYR A 150 1.40 14.91 15.48
N GLN A 151 0.89 13.73 15.14
CA GLN A 151 -0.36 13.18 15.66
C GLN A 151 -0.07 12.16 16.77
N ASP A 152 -0.79 12.26 17.88
CA ASP A 152 -0.71 11.27 18.96
C ASP A 152 -1.42 9.97 18.57
N THR A 153 -0.95 8.82 19.07
CA THR A 153 -1.59 7.51 18.85
C THR A 153 -2.77 7.24 19.76
N ALA A 154 -2.87 7.96 20.88
CA ALA A 154 -3.99 7.81 21.80
C ALA A 154 -5.26 8.44 21.19
N ARG A 155 -6.21 7.60 20.75
CA ARG A 155 -7.59 8.05 20.48
C ARG A 155 -8.24 8.39 21.82
N GLY A 156 -8.66 9.64 21.97
CA GLY A 156 -9.50 10.09 23.07
C GLY A 156 -10.96 9.66 22.90
N GLN A 157 -11.82 10.17 23.77
CA GLN A 157 -13.27 10.00 23.64
C GLN A 157 -13.77 10.61 22.32
N ASP A 158 -14.83 10.05 21.74
CA ASP A 158 -15.50 10.52 20.52
C ASP A 158 -14.68 10.50 19.21
N ASN A 159 -13.78 9.51 19.04
CA ASN A 159 -12.91 9.40 17.85
C ASN A 159 -12.09 10.67 17.59
N ALA A 160 -11.72 11.38 18.66
CA ALA A 160 -10.82 12.52 18.58
C ALA A 160 -9.39 12.11 18.95
N PHE A 161 -8.40 12.74 18.33
CA PHE A 161 -7.00 12.64 18.70
C PHE A 161 -6.36 14.03 18.75
N ARG A 162 -5.14 14.11 19.29
CA ARG A 162 -4.40 15.37 19.38
C ARG A 162 -3.42 15.48 18.24
N GLN A 163 -3.48 16.59 17.52
CA GLN A 163 -2.40 17.01 16.65
C GLN A 163 -1.58 18.08 17.36
N ASN A 164 -0.36 17.70 17.71
CA ASN A 164 0.60 18.57 18.35
C ASN A 164 1.36 19.37 17.31
N PHE A 165 1.80 20.56 17.69
CA PHE A 165 2.69 21.38 16.89
C PHE A 165 3.80 21.97 17.75
N VAL A 166 4.94 22.24 17.11
CA VAL A 166 6.05 23.00 17.69
C VAL A 166 6.50 24.03 16.65
N ILE A 167 6.37 25.30 17.02
CA ILE A 167 6.86 26.46 16.29
C ILE A 167 8.22 26.82 16.88
N THR A 168 9.29 26.76 16.09
CA THR A 168 10.67 27.02 16.51
C THR A 168 11.19 28.33 15.93
N HIS A 169 12.22 28.91 16.53
CA HIS A 169 12.88 30.11 16.00
C HIS A 169 11.94 31.32 15.86
N ILE A 170 11.02 31.50 16.80
CA ILE A 170 10.27 32.74 16.90
C ILE A 170 11.13 33.74 17.66
N ILE A 171 11.47 34.85 16.99
CA ILE A 171 12.35 35.87 17.51
C ILE A 171 11.50 36.98 18.10
N PHE A 172 11.66 37.24 19.40
CA PHE A 172 11.07 38.38 20.08
C PHE A 172 12.10 39.50 20.14
N SER A 173 11.66 40.71 19.83
CA SER A 173 12.49 41.92 19.88
C SER A 173 11.67 43.11 20.31
N LYS A 174 12.33 44.09 20.93
CA LYS A 174 11.72 45.38 21.29
C LYS A 174 12.00 46.49 20.26
N LYS A 175 12.85 46.22 19.26
CA LYS A 175 13.29 47.24 18.29
C LYS A 175 12.17 47.55 17.29
N PRO A 176 11.92 48.84 16.96
CA PRO A 176 10.87 49.23 16.02
C PRO A 176 11.03 48.71 14.59
N THR A 177 12.19 48.19 14.20
CA THR A 177 12.46 47.84 12.80
C THR A 177 13.54 46.76 12.69
N ILE A 178 13.16 45.56 12.25
CA ILE A 178 14.09 44.54 11.74
C ILE A 178 14.05 44.64 10.22
N LEU A 179 14.65 45.70 9.67
CA LEU A 179 14.95 45.83 8.24
C LEU A 179 16.38 46.37 8.09
N PRO A 180 17.15 45.97 7.05
CA PRO A 180 18.60 46.20 6.94
C PRO A 180 19.04 47.66 6.74
N GLU A 181 18.15 48.65 6.87
CA GLU A 181 18.43 50.04 6.49
C GLU A 181 18.84 50.96 7.66
N ILE A 182 18.87 50.46 8.91
CA ILE A 182 19.16 51.30 10.08
C ILE A 182 20.52 50.97 10.72
N LEU A 183 21.57 50.99 9.90
CA LEU A 183 22.93 51.26 10.41
C LEU A 183 23.21 52.77 10.53
N GLN A 184 22.27 53.66 10.15
CA GLN A 184 22.55 55.10 10.02
C GLN A 184 21.72 56.07 10.88
N GLN A 185 20.75 55.64 11.69
CA GLN A 185 20.01 56.60 12.54
C GLN A 185 20.51 56.61 13.99
N LYS A 186 20.96 57.81 14.40
CA LYS A 186 21.49 58.15 15.73
C LYS A 186 20.49 57.78 16.83
N ARG A 187 20.96 57.02 17.80
CA ARG A 187 20.25 56.65 19.04
C ARG A 187 19.93 57.90 19.86
N SER A 188 18.66 58.28 19.98
CA SER A 188 18.20 59.11 21.09
C SER A 188 17.86 58.20 22.27
N THR A 189 18.69 58.28 23.32
CA THR A 189 18.57 57.54 24.58
C THR A 189 17.37 58.01 25.39
N GLN A 190 16.27 57.25 25.33
CA GLN A 190 15.33 57.14 26.44
C GLN A 190 15.54 55.73 27.00
N ILE A 191 15.84 55.61 28.30
CA ILE A 191 16.06 54.31 28.95
C ILE A 191 14.75 53.53 28.86
N GLU A 192 14.71 52.64 27.88
CA GLU A 192 13.53 51.90 27.52
C GLU A 192 13.31 50.83 28.60
N LYS A 193 12.26 50.98 29.42
CA LYS A 193 11.95 50.00 30.48
C LYS A 193 11.83 48.58 29.90
N PRO A 194 12.28 47.53 30.59
CA PRO A 194 12.04 46.15 30.14
C PRO A 194 10.54 45.92 29.98
N VAL A 195 10.17 45.23 28.90
CA VAL A 195 8.79 44.83 28.63
C VAL A 195 8.74 43.32 28.69
N SER A 196 7.66 42.80 29.26
CA SER A 196 7.52 41.36 29.46
C SER A 196 6.30 40.83 28.72
N VAL A 197 6.38 39.61 28.23
CA VAL A 197 5.22 38.87 27.74
C VAL A 197 4.44 38.39 28.96
N ALA A 198 3.24 38.93 29.15
CA ALA A 198 2.34 38.61 30.25
C ALA A 198 1.30 37.54 29.86
N GLY A 199 1.00 37.40 28.57
CA GLY A 199 0.10 36.37 28.06
C GLY A 199 0.53 35.87 26.68
N LEU A 200 0.28 34.59 26.43
CA LEU A 200 0.54 33.93 25.16
C LEU A 200 -0.67 33.04 24.80
N THR A 201 -1.24 33.29 23.62
CA THR A 201 -2.32 32.47 23.06
C THR A 201 -1.98 32.12 21.62
N VAL A 202 -2.39 30.94 21.17
CA VAL A 202 -2.23 30.53 19.77
C VAL A 202 -3.59 30.12 19.23
N PHE A 203 -3.93 30.60 18.05
CA PHE A 203 -5.11 30.19 17.30
C PHE A 203 -4.70 29.42 16.06
N TYR A 204 -5.53 28.49 15.61
CA TYR A 204 -5.39 27.82 14.32
C TYR A 204 -6.57 28.16 13.40
N GLN A 205 -6.31 28.20 12.10
CA GLN A 205 -7.35 28.44 11.10
C GLN A 205 -8.02 27.12 10.70
N VAL A 206 -9.35 27.11 10.59
CA VAL A 206 -10.15 25.99 10.02
C VAL A 206 -10.56 26.30 8.57
N HIS A 207 -11.12 25.32 7.86
CA HIS A 207 -11.47 25.42 6.43
C HIS A 207 -12.42 26.57 6.07
N ASP A 208 -13.30 27.00 6.97
CA ASP A 208 -14.20 28.15 6.76
C ASP A 208 -13.51 29.52 6.90
N GLY A 209 -12.20 29.51 7.22
CA GLY A 209 -11.39 30.70 7.44
C GLY A 209 -11.43 31.26 8.87
N SER A 210 -12.28 30.73 9.75
CA SER A 210 -12.36 31.13 11.16
C SER A 210 -11.17 30.65 11.98
N TRP A 211 -10.90 31.35 13.09
CA TRP A 211 -9.81 31.06 14.01
C TRP A 211 -10.35 30.39 15.27
N ARG A 212 -9.69 29.31 15.71
CA ARG A 212 -10.02 28.58 16.94
C ARG A 212 -8.81 28.49 17.85
N GLU A 213 -9.03 28.50 19.15
CA GLU A 213 -7.95 28.47 20.12
C GLU A 213 -7.30 27.08 20.20
N CYS A 214 -5.97 27.07 20.24
CA CYS A 214 -5.18 25.86 20.46
C CYS A 214 -5.10 25.52 21.97
N GLN A 215 -4.81 24.27 22.28
CA GLN A 215 -4.69 23.75 23.65
C GLN A 215 -3.23 23.57 24.05
N GLU A 216 -2.99 23.46 25.37
CA GLU A 216 -1.69 23.08 25.95
C GLU A 216 -0.51 23.95 25.49
N ILE A 217 -0.76 25.25 25.37
CA ILE A 217 0.24 26.21 24.92
C ILE A 217 1.34 26.31 25.96
N ALA A 218 2.58 26.14 25.49
CA ALA A 218 3.76 26.36 26.30
C ALA A 218 4.88 26.97 25.45
N ILE A 219 5.74 27.73 26.10
CA ILE A 219 6.86 28.43 25.48
C ILE A 219 8.17 28.08 26.19
N ALA A 220 9.24 27.93 25.44
CA ALA A 220 10.58 27.66 25.95
C ALA A 220 11.60 28.51 25.22
N SER A 221 12.60 29.02 25.94
CA SER A 221 13.77 29.65 25.31
C SER A 221 14.59 28.57 24.59
N ILE A 222 15.05 28.87 23.38
CA ILE A 222 16.01 28.00 22.68
C ILE A 222 17.41 28.36 23.21
N THR A 223 17.88 27.66 24.25
CA THR A 223 19.27 27.74 24.71
C THR A 223 20.20 26.96 23.77
N MET A 224 21.49 27.33 23.74
CA MET A 224 22.46 26.66 22.86
C MET A 224 22.68 25.20 23.26
N ARG A 225 22.75 24.33 22.24
CA ARG A 225 23.03 22.87 22.19
C ARG A 225 23.11 22.08 23.53
N ASN A 226 22.26 21.05 23.60
CA ASN A 226 22.24 19.88 24.51
C ASN A 226 21.45 20.00 25.83
N GLU A 227 20.69 21.07 26.04
CA GLU A 227 19.71 21.14 27.13
C GLU A 227 18.29 20.90 26.62
N GLU A 228 17.51 20.10 27.35
CA GLU A 228 16.09 19.96 27.06
C GLU A 228 15.36 21.30 27.32
N PRO A 229 14.46 21.75 26.42
CA PRO A 229 13.74 23.00 26.62
C PRO A 229 12.88 22.93 27.88
N LYS A 230 13.07 23.89 28.80
CA LYS A 230 12.17 24.06 29.94
C LYS A 230 10.90 24.76 29.48
N TRP A 231 9.84 23.98 29.27
CA TRP A 231 8.52 24.46 28.83
C TRP A 231 7.79 25.20 29.96
N LEU A 232 7.32 26.40 29.65
CA LEU A 232 6.61 27.29 30.56
C LEU A 232 5.18 27.49 30.05
N THR A 233 4.18 27.23 30.90
CA THR A 233 2.75 27.43 30.58
C THR A 233 2.26 28.82 30.97
N ASP A 234 2.73 29.36 32.10
CA ASP A 234 2.19 30.58 32.72
C ASP A 234 3.29 31.58 33.13
N SER A 235 4.45 31.55 32.47
CA SER A 235 5.58 32.40 32.87
C SER A 235 5.61 33.74 32.17
N VAL A 236 5.86 34.79 32.96
CA VAL A 236 6.21 36.11 32.46
C VAL A 236 7.60 36.08 31.85
N ILE A 237 7.71 36.32 30.54
CA ILE A 237 8.99 36.34 29.84
C ILE A 237 9.49 37.77 29.76
N ASN A 238 10.60 38.07 30.44
CA ASN A 238 11.22 39.39 30.39
C ASN A 238 12.04 39.56 29.12
N ILE A 239 11.71 40.57 28.31
CA ILE A 239 12.46 40.93 27.11
C ILE A 239 13.31 42.17 27.43
N GLU A 240 14.62 41.95 27.49
CA GLU A 240 15.56 43.06 27.65
C GLU A 240 15.58 43.96 26.40
N PRO A 241 15.71 45.28 26.59
CA PRO A 241 15.97 46.20 25.49
C PRO A 241 17.22 45.77 24.71
N ASP A 242 17.21 45.98 23.39
CA ASP A 242 18.33 45.66 22.47
C ASP A 242 18.71 44.19 22.27
N LYS A 243 18.13 43.23 23.01
CA LYS A 243 18.39 41.80 22.81
C LYS A 243 17.34 41.14 21.91
N LEU A 244 17.80 40.15 21.15
CA LEU A 244 16.95 39.24 20.39
C LEU A 244 16.87 37.92 21.16
N PHE A 245 15.65 37.44 21.38
CA PHE A 245 15.42 36.18 22.06
C PHE A 245 14.72 35.22 21.11
N SER A 246 15.25 34.00 20.99
CA SER A 246 14.66 32.94 20.17
C SER A 246 13.88 31.98 21.06
N PHE A 247 12.61 31.82 20.77
CA PHE A 247 11.70 30.94 21.49
C PHE A 247 11.19 29.80 20.60
N ALA A 248 10.81 28.72 21.26
CA ALA A 248 9.94 27.69 20.72
C ALA A 248 8.58 27.76 21.43
N ILE A 249 7.50 27.62 20.68
CA ILE A 249 6.13 27.51 21.19
C ILE A 249 5.60 26.16 20.79
N ARG A 250 5.01 25.41 21.72
CA ARG A 250 4.27 24.18 21.42
C ARG A 250 2.82 24.31 21.82
N GLY A 251 2.01 23.46 21.24
CA GLY A 251 0.60 23.32 21.58
C GLY A 251 -0.03 22.14 20.87
N SER A 252 -1.33 21.99 21.04
CA SER A 252 -2.10 20.93 20.40
C SER A 252 -3.45 21.44 19.88
N VAL A 253 -3.99 20.74 18.89
CA VAL A 253 -5.36 20.93 18.39
C VAL A 253 -6.10 19.59 18.48
N SER A 254 -7.36 19.63 18.88
CA SER A 254 -8.20 18.44 18.93
C SER A 254 -8.83 18.20 17.56
N ILE A 255 -8.60 17.02 17.01
CA ILE A 255 -9.03 16.63 15.67
C ILE A 255 -9.90 15.38 15.75
N ARG A 256 -11.03 15.40 15.05
CA ARG A 256 -11.87 14.21 14.85
C ARG A 256 -11.43 13.48 13.60
N GLY A 257 -11.38 12.15 13.67
CA GLY A 257 -11.03 11.30 12.53
C GLY A 257 -10.04 10.20 12.90
N GLU A 258 -9.35 9.70 11.89
CA GLU A 258 -8.35 8.66 12.07
C GLU A 258 -6.94 9.26 12.08
N VAL A 259 -6.11 8.75 12.99
CA VAL A 259 -4.68 9.05 13.00
C VAL A 259 -3.99 8.40 11.80
N GLY A 260 -2.93 9.02 11.30
CA GLY A 260 -2.05 8.42 10.31
C GLY A 260 -1.48 7.09 10.80
N ARG A 261 -1.30 6.14 9.88
CA ARG A 261 -0.90 4.77 10.20
C ARG A 261 0.58 4.62 10.54
N ASP A 262 1.43 5.45 9.93
CA ASP A 262 2.89 5.37 10.06
C ASP A 262 3.49 6.69 10.58
N ASN A 263 4.81 6.73 10.74
CA ASN A 263 5.48 7.93 11.24
C ASN A 263 5.40 9.11 10.26
N GLN A 264 5.43 8.84 8.95
CA GLN A 264 5.45 9.88 7.94
C GLN A 264 4.10 10.57 7.84
N THR A 265 3.03 9.79 7.77
CA THR A 265 1.64 10.26 7.78
C THR A 265 1.32 11.01 9.07
N ARG A 266 1.76 10.51 10.23
CA ARG A 266 1.54 11.18 11.52
C ARG A 266 2.32 12.47 11.71
N GLN A 267 3.40 12.73 10.95
CA GLN A 267 4.12 14.01 11.02
C GLN A 267 3.44 15.12 10.20
N ARG A 268 2.36 14.80 9.49
CA ARG A 268 1.59 15.75 8.68
C ARG A 268 0.49 16.39 9.50
N THR A 269 0.10 17.58 9.07
CA THR A 269 -1.18 18.15 9.45
C THR A 269 -2.32 17.32 8.86
N HIS A 270 -3.25 16.89 9.70
CA HIS A 270 -4.43 16.12 9.32
C HIS A 270 -5.32 16.90 8.34
N LYS A 271 -5.91 16.18 7.38
CA LYS A 271 -6.72 16.71 6.27
C LYS A 271 -7.97 17.51 6.68
N SER A 272 -8.46 17.33 7.90
CA SER A 272 -9.57 18.15 8.43
C SER A 272 -9.17 19.60 8.71
N LEU A 273 -7.89 19.94 8.58
CA LEU A 273 -7.36 21.29 8.67
C LEU A 273 -6.95 21.79 7.27
N PRO A 274 -7.03 23.11 7.02
CA PRO A 274 -6.64 23.69 5.74
C PRO A 274 -5.14 23.50 5.46
N GLN A 275 -4.80 23.51 4.17
CA GLN A 275 -3.42 23.60 3.68
C GLN A 275 -3.25 24.93 2.93
N PRO A 276 -2.27 25.78 3.30
CA PRO A 276 -1.35 25.65 4.43
C PRO A 276 -2.07 25.71 5.78
N PHE A 277 -1.57 24.95 6.76
CA PHE A 277 -2.03 25.03 8.14
C PHE A 277 -1.50 26.32 8.77
N LYS A 278 -2.41 27.20 9.22
CA LYS A 278 -2.04 28.52 9.76
C LYS A 278 -2.21 28.55 11.27
N LEU A 279 -1.19 29.08 11.95
CA LEU A 279 -1.18 29.34 13.38
C LEU A 279 -0.98 30.83 13.61
N LYS A 280 -1.89 31.49 14.32
CA LYS A 280 -1.79 32.90 14.73
C LYS A 280 -1.36 32.95 16.19
N ILE A 281 -0.13 33.37 16.41
CA ILE A 281 0.43 33.62 17.74
C ILE A 281 -0.02 35.01 18.17
N ILE A 282 -0.55 35.14 19.38
CA ILE A 282 -0.89 36.42 20.00
C ILE A 282 -0.15 36.51 21.34
N ILE A 283 0.60 37.59 21.51
CA ILE A 283 1.19 37.93 22.80
C ILE A 283 0.51 39.15 23.38
N THR A 284 0.35 39.16 24.70
CA THR A 284 -0.05 40.33 25.48
C THR A 284 1.13 40.76 26.33
N ASP A 285 1.53 42.02 26.22
CA ASP A 285 2.61 42.56 27.03
C ASP A 285 2.16 42.99 28.43
N SER A 286 3.13 43.34 29.28
CA SER A 286 2.90 43.74 30.67
C SER A 286 2.09 45.01 30.85
N ILE A 287 1.83 45.78 29.78
CA ILE A 287 0.96 46.96 29.78
C ILE A 287 -0.39 46.71 29.11
N GLY A 288 -0.69 45.45 28.78
CA GLY A 288 -1.98 45.02 28.22
C GLY A 288 -2.13 45.22 26.71
N LYS A 289 -1.07 45.60 25.99
CA LYS A 289 -1.11 45.72 24.53
C LYS A 289 -0.79 44.39 23.87
N GLN A 290 -1.38 44.17 22.70
CA GLN A 290 -1.25 42.93 21.95
C GLN A 290 -0.52 43.12 20.63
N CYS A 291 0.19 42.08 20.22
CA CYS A 291 0.59 41.90 18.83
C CYS A 291 0.43 40.45 18.41
N SER A 292 0.35 40.22 17.10
CA SER A 292 0.13 38.91 16.53
C SER A 292 1.03 38.65 15.32
N LEU A 293 1.33 37.37 15.12
CA LEU A 293 2.12 36.87 14.00
C LEU A 293 1.48 35.58 13.49
N VAL A 294 1.23 35.51 12.19
CA VAL A 294 0.76 34.28 11.53
C VAL A 294 1.96 33.50 11.01
N VAL A 295 2.02 32.22 11.33
CA VAL A 295 2.96 31.26 10.75
C VAL A 295 2.20 30.20 9.99
N GLU A 296 2.77 29.75 8.87
CA GLU A 296 2.16 28.78 7.98
C GLU A 296 3.01 27.50 7.93
N HIS A 297 2.35 26.35 7.89
CA HIS A 297 2.94 25.03 7.70
C HIS A 297 2.32 24.37 6.48
N LEU A 298 3.17 23.86 5.58
CA LEU A 298 2.76 23.01 4.47
C LEU A 298 3.18 21.58 4.76
N ASN A 299 2.25 20.66 4.57
CA ASN A 299 2.58 19.25 4.56
C ASN A 299 3.63 18.97 3.46
N LYS A 300 4.60 18.13 3.78
CA LYS A 300 5.50 17.56 2.77
C LYS A 300 4.68 16.72 1.77
N PRO A 301 5.15 16.44 0.55
CA PRO A 301 4.50 15.44 -0.29
C PRO A 301 4.44 14.06 0.41
N LEU A 302 3.38 13.29 0.14
CA LEU A 302 3.31 11.89 0.58
C LEU A 302 4.24 11.06 -0.30
N ASP A 303 4.97 10.13 0.31
CA ASP A 303 5.75 9.14 -0.42
C ASP A 303 4.86 7.93 -0.73
N LEU A 304 3.91 8.13 -1.63
CA LEU A 304 3.07 7.03 -2.10
C LEU A 304 3.77 6.31 -3.24
N ILE A 305 3.60 4.99 -3.26
CA ILE A 305 4.05 4.17 -4.38
C ILE A 305 3.38 4.62 -5.68
N THR A 306 4.19 4.78 -6.72
CA THR A 306 3.78 5.15 -8.08
C THR A 306 4.26 4.08 -9.03
N ARG A 307 3.78 4.12 -10.28
CA ARG A 307 4.29 3.24 -11.33
C ARG A 307 5.80 3.40 -11.48
N GLU A 308 6.28 4.64 -11.46
CA GLU A 308 7.69 5.00 -11.61
C GLU A 308 8.52 4.53 -10.41
N SER A 309 8.07 4.79 -9.17
CA SER A 309 8.83 4.35 -7.99
C SER A 309 8.82 2.84 -7.82
N PHE A 310 7.76 2.16 -8.26
CA PHE A 310 7.71 0.70 -8.34
C PHE A 310 8.75 0.16 -9.34
N LEU A 311 8.77 0.68 -10.57
CA LEU A 311 9.75 0.30 -11.59
C LEU A 311 11.18 0.48 -11.11
N ASN A 312 11.49 1.62 -10.49
CA ASN A 312 12.83 1.91 -9.98
C ASN A 312 13.24 0.93 -8.86
N SER A 313 12.30 0.56 -7.99
CA SER A 313 12.56 -0.37 -6.88
C SER A 313 12.78 -1.81 -7.32
N TYR A 314 12.21 -2.21 -8.46
CA TYR A 314 12.20 -3.59 -8.96
C TYR A 314 12.89 -3.78 -10.31
N GLN A 315 13.64 -2.78 -10.78
CA GLN A 315 14.24 -2.73 -12.12
C GLN A 315 15.07 -3.98 -12.50
N SER A 316 15.68 -4.65 -11.53
CA SER A 316 16.49 -5.86 -11.77
C SER A 316 15.68 -7.14 -11.97
N SER A 317 14.40 -7.11 -11.59
CA SER A 317 13.51 -8.28 -11.58
C SER A 317 12.39 -8.20 -12.63
N ILE A 318 12.16 -7.02 -13.20
CA ILE A 318 11.10 -6.74 -14.17
C ILE A 318 11.70 -6.68 -15.56
N SER A 319 11.26 -7.56 -16.46
CA SER A 319 11.54 -7.43 -17.90
C SER A 319 10.54 -6.47 -18.55
N GLU A 320 9.26 -6.55 -18.16
CA GLU A 320 8.20 -5.69 -18.66
C GLU A 320 7.12 -5.46 -17.61
N LEU A 321 6.80 -4.20 -17.31
CA LEU A 321 5.63 -3.87 -16.49
C LEU A 321 4.37 -3.82 -17.36
N VAL A 322 3.50 -4.81 -17.17
CA VAL A 322 2.27 -5.00 -17.94
C VAL A 322 1.17 -4.06 -17.44
N GLY A 323 0.99 -3.94 -16.12
CA GLY A 323 -0.01 -3.06 -15.54
C GLY A 323 0.28 -2.65 -14.10
N PHE A 324 -0.23 -1.49 -13.71
CA PHE A 324 -0.11 -0.94 -12.36
C PHE A 324 -1.41 -0.22 -11.99
N THR A 325 -2.19 -0.85 -11.12
CA THR A 325 -3.50 -0.36 -10.69
C THR A 325 -3.42 0.02 -9.22
N TYR A 326 -4.08 1.10 -8.83
CA TYR A 326 -4.11 1.55 -7.44
C TYR A 326 -5.47 2.10 -7.02
N ALA A 327 -5.72 2.09 -5.72
CA ALA A 327 -6.83 2.77 -5.07
C ALA A 327 -6.28 3.54 -3.86
N ASP A 328 -6.72 4.78 -3.71
CA ASP A 328 -6.27 5.67 -2.65
C ASP A 328 -7.23 5.61 -1.46
N ASP A 329 -6.69 5.60 -0.25
CA ASP A 329 -7.45 5.87 0.95
C ASP A 329 -7.21 7.31 1.40
N CYS A 330 -8.11 8.21 0.98
CA CYS A 330 -8.05 9.61 1.36
C CYS A 330 -8.42 9.84 2.84
N GLU A 331 -8.85 8.83 3.60
CA GLU A 331 -9.01 8.92 5.06
C GLU A 331 -7.71 8.78 5.82
N THR A 332 -6.84 7.89 5.37
CA THR A 332 -5.59 7.56 6.04
C THR A 332 -4.35 8.04 5.30
N ASP A 333 -4.53 8.75 4.17
CA ASP A 333 -3.46 9.18 3.26
C ASP A 333 -2.64 7.98 2.72
N GLU A 334 -3.29 6.85 2.44
CA GLU A 334 -2.65 5.61 1.99
C GLU A 334 -2.95 5.27 0.53
N ARG A 335 -2.11 4.42 -0.08
CA ARG A 335 -2.35 3.86 -1.42
C ARG A 335 -2.20 2.34 -1.40
N VAL A 336 -3.26 1.67 -1.81
CA VAL A 336 -3.23 0.22 -2.10
C VAL A 336 -2.99 0.04 -3.59
N TYR A 337 -2.10 -0.88 -3.95
CA TYR A 337 -1.78 -1.12 -5.35
C TYR A 337 -1.60 -2.60 -5.65
N MET A 338 -1.77 -2.93 -6.93
CA MET A 338 -1.37 -4.18 -7.54
C MET A 338 -0.61 -3.89 -8.84
N ALA A 339 0.43 -4.67 -9.07
CA ALA A 339 1.25 -4.61 -10.27
C ALA A 339 1.28 -5.98 -10.94
N ILE A 340 1.15 -6.00 -12.26
CA ILE A 340 1.35 -7.19 -13.10
C ILE A 340 2.57 -6.92 -13.96
N TYR A 341 3.55 -7.82 -13.91
CA TYR A 341 4.76 -7.70 -14.72
C TYR A 341 5.27 -9.06 -15.18
N VAL A 342 6.03 -9.07 -16.27
CA VAL A 342 6.84 -10.21 -16.67
C VAL A 342 8.20 -10.08 -15.98
N ASN A 343 8.67 -11.15 -15.34
CA ASN A 343 9.99 -11.16 -14.72
C ASN A 343 11.09 -11.50 -15.74
N THR A 344 12.35 -11.52 -15.30
CA THR A 344 13.50 -11.89 -16.14
C THR A 344 13.54 -13.36 -16.56
N GLU A 345 12.70 -14.20 -15.95
CA GLU A 345 12.51 -15.62 -16.29
C GLU A 345 11.27 -15.85 -17.15
N ASN A 346 10.70 -14.79 -17.76
CA ASN A 346 9.52 -14.88 -18.61
C ASN A 346 8.31 -15.52 -17.89
N GLN A 347 8.12 -15.21 -16.61
CA GLN A 347 6.95 -15.60 -15.83
C GLN A 347 6.11 -14.37 -15.50
N ILE A 348 4.80 -14.54 -15.39
CA ILE A 348 3.93 -13.45 -14.92
C ILE A 348 4.00 -13.38 -13.41
N ILE A 349 4.24 -12.20 -12.90
CA ILE A 349 4.14 -11.90 -11.49
C ILE A 349 2.94 -10.96 -11.27
N VAL A 350 2.05 -11.35 -10.37
CA VAL A 350 1.07 -10.43 -9.77
C VAL A 350 1.54 -10.11 -8.36
N LYS A 351 1.87 -8.85 -8.13
CA LYS A 351 2.40 -8.35 -6.86
C LYS A 351 1.43 -7.34 -6.25
N ASN A 352 1.19 -7.47 -4.95
CA ASN A 352 0.52 -6.43 -4.18
C ASN A 352 1.51 -5.66 -3.29
N GLY A 353 1.06 -4.57 -2.69
CA GLY A 353 1.87 -3.71 -1.83
C GLY A 353 2.47 -4.34 -0.58
N GLY A 354 2.20 -5.62 -0.29
CA GLY A 354 2.88 -6.39 0.74
C GLY A 354 4.09 -7.17 0.22
N SER A 355 4.55 -8.09 1.06
CA SER A 355 5.63 -9.04 0.73
C SER A 355 5.19 -10.16 -0.23
N TYR A 356 3.91 -10.19 -0.62
CA TYR A 356 3.35 -11.27 -1.42
C TYR A 356 3.45 -10.95 -2.90
N ALA A 357 4.11 -11.85 -3.63
CA ALA A 357 4.15 -11.88 -5.08
C ALA A 357 3.76 -13.29 -5.50
N TYR A 358 2.87 -13.39 -6.49
CA TYR A 358 2.44 -14.66 -7.05
C TYR A 358 2.99 -14.80 -8.44
N THR A 359 3.78 -15.85 -8.62
CA THR A 359 4.37 -16.23 -9.90
C THR A 359 3.45 -17.21 -10.59
N PHE A 360 3.10 -16.90 -11.84
CA PHE A 360 2.38 -17.78 -12.75
C PHE A 360 3.34 -18.24 -13.84
N THR A 361 3.78 -19.49 -13.72
CA THR A 361 4.52 -20.19 -14.78
C THR A 361 3.56 -20.63 -15.88
N ARG A 362 4.10 -20.99 -17.06
CA ARG A 362 3.29 -21.55 -18.14
C ARG A 362 2.46 -22.76 -17.70
N GLN A 363 3.04 -23.65 -16.92
CA GLN A 363 2.36 -24.83 -16.39
C GLN A 363 1.16 -24.45 -15.50
N MET A 364 1.32 -23.46 -14.62
CA MET A 364 0.22 -23.00 -13.77
C MET A 364 -0.91 -22.38 -14.58
N ILE A 365 -0.58 -21.62 -15.63
CA ILE A 365 -1.57 -21.06 -16.57
C ILE A 365 -2.34 -22.19 -17.26
N ARG A 366 -1.66 -23.21 -17.77
CA ARG A 366 -2.30 -24.39 -18.39
C ARG A 366 -3.26 -25.10 -17.44
N THR A 367 -2.86 -25.28 -16.18
CA THR A 367 -3.75 -25.85 -15.15
C THR A 367 -4.99 -25.00 -14.94
N MET A 368 -4.86 -23.66 -14.94
CA MET A 368 -6.02 -22.76 -14.84
C MET A 368 -6.93 -22.83 -16.07
N GLU A 369 -6.37 -22.85 -17.28
CA GLU A 369 -7.14 -23.00 -18.54
C GLU A 369 -7.90 -24.32 -18.58
N PHE A 370 -7.26 -25.43 -18.19
CA PHE A 370 -7.91 -26.73 -18.07
C PHE A 370 -9.06 -26.70 -17.06
N THR A 371 -8.82 -26.10 -15.90
CA THR A 371 -9.83 -25.97 -14.83
C THR A 371 -11.01 -25.10 -15.29
N ALA A 372 -10.73 -23.99 -15.99
CA ALA A 372 -11.75 -23.10 -16.55
C ALA A 372 -12.61 -23.82 -17.60
N LYS A 373 -11.98 -24.58 -18.50
CA LYS A 373 -12.65 -25.43 -19.50
C LYS A 373 -13.50 -26.50 -18.85
N GLN A 374 -12.97 -27.21 -17.86
CA GLN A 374 -13.69 -28.27 -17.13
C GLN A 374 -14.93 -27.72 -16.41
N ASN A 375 -14.80 -26.53 -15.80
CA ASN A 375 -15.88 -25.88 -15.06
C ASN A 375 -16.78 -25.01 -15.94
N GLN A 376 -16.49 -24.90 -17.23
CA GLN A 376 -17.18 -24.03 -18.19
C GLN A 376 -17.30 -22.57 -17.72
N THR A 377 -16.27 -22.04 -17.05
CA THR A 377 -16.27 -20.66 -16.54
C THR A 377 -15.31 -19.78 -17.34
N PRO A 378 -15.72 -18.58 -17.77
CA PRO A 378 -14.84 -17.61 -18.41
C PRO A 378 -14.00 -16.80 -17.41
N GLU A 379 -14.24 -16.98 -16.11
CA GLU A 379 -13.61 -16.22 -15.03
C GLU A 379 -13.24 -17.15 -13.88
N VAL A 380 -12.01 -17.02 -13.38
CA VAL A 380 -11.50 -17.77 -12.21
C VAL A 380 -10.92 -16.79 -11.21
N ASP A 381 -11.39 -16.83 -9.96
CA ASP A 381 -10.83 -16.04 -8.85
C ASP A 381 -9.42 -16.55 -8.52
N LEU A 382 -8.47 -15.63 -8.43
CA LEU A 382 -7.11 -15.92 -8.01
C LEU A 382 -7.03 -15.77 -6.48
N ASP A 383 -7.66 -16.71 -5.77
CA ASP A 383 -7.87 -16.68 -4.31
C ASP A 383 -6.59 -16.39 -3.50
N TYR A 384 -5.43 -16.80 -4.01
CA TYR A 384 -4.16 -16.57 -3.35
C TYR A 384 -3.74 -15.09 -3.33
N ILE A 385 -4.17 -14.31 -4.32
CA ILE A 385 -3.90 -12.86 -4.42
C ILE A 385 -4.89 -12.07 -3.56
N HIS A 386 -6.03 -12.67 -3.22
CA HIS A 386 -7.09 -12.02 -2.45
C HIS A 386 -6.56 -11.60 -1.07
N GLN A 387 -6.52 -10.29 -0.85
CA GLN A 387 -6.31 -9.71 0.46
C GLN A 387 -7.53 -8.87 0.81
N SER A 388 -8.07 -9.08 2.00
CA SER A 388 -9.18 -8.27 2.50
C SER A 388 -9.03 -8.08 3.99
N ASN A 389 -9.25 -6.85 4.43
CA ASN A 389 -9.40 -6.47 5.83
C ASN A 389 -10.44 -5.37 5.94
N ALA A 390 -10.65 -4.87 7.16
CA ALA A 390 -11.67 -3.86 7.43
C ALA A 390 -11.52 -2.54 6.64
N ARG A 391 -10.34 -2.26 6.07
CA ARG A 391 -10.04 -0.98 5.39
C ARG A 391 -9.85 -1.09 3.88
N HIS A 392 -9.39 -2.24 3.40
CA HIS A 392 -9.14 -2.43 1.98
C HIS A 392 -9.31 -3.88 1.56
N SER A 393 -9.64 -4.05 0.28
CA SER A 393 -9.68 -5.35 -0.38
C SER A 393 -9.04 -5.26 -1.76
N SER A 394 -8.24 -6.27 -2.08
CA SER A 394 -7.57 -6.48 -3.36
C SER A 394 -7.94 -7.87 -3.86
N ARG A 395 -8.50 -7.97 -5.06
CA ARG A 395 -8.89 -9.22 -5.71
C ARG A 395 -8.38 -9.23 -7.14
N ALA A 396 -8.10 -10.42 -7.66
CA ALA A 396 -7.67 -10.59 -9.03
C ALA A 396 -8.40 -11.79 -9.64
N PHE A 397 -8.82 -11.65 -10.89
CA PHE A 397 -9.52 -12.70 -11.63
C PHE A 397 -8.82 -12.96 -12.95
N ALA A 398 -8.54 -14.23 -13.23
CA ALA A 398 -8.08 -14.65 -14.55
C ALA A 398 -9.28 -14.73 -15.50
N LEU A 399 -9.17 -14.08 -16.65
CA LEU A 399 -10.21 -14.05 -17.68
C LEU A 399 -9.80 -14.94 -18.85
N PHE A 400 -10.70 -15.84 -19.23
CA PHE A 400 -10.51 -16.83 -20.29
C PHE A 400 -11.47 -16.54 -21.45
N ASP A 401 -11.00 -16.75 -22.67
CA ASP A 401 -11.87 -16.71 -23.86
C ASP A 401 -12.94 -17.81 -23.73
N PRO A 402 -14.24 -17.49 -23.79
CA PRO A 402 -15.29 -18.50 -23.64
C PRO A 402 -15.26 -19.62 -24.69
N GLU A 403 -14.64 -19.39 -25.85
CA GLU A 403 -14.56 -20.37 -26.94
C GLU A 403 -13.32 -21.27 -26.80
N THR A 404 -12.15 -20.70 -26.52
CA THR A 404 -10.87 -21.44 -26.50
C THR A 404 -10.38 -21.77 -25.08
N TYR A 405 -10.95 -21.14 -24.06
CA TYR A 405 -10.49 -21.16 -22.67
C TYR A 405 -9.02 -20.75 -22.49
N MET A 406 -8.45 -20.04 -23.46
CA MET A 406 -7.14 -19.44 -23.34
C MET A 406 -7.23 -18.23 -22.42
N LEU A 407 -6.28 -18.11 -21.48
CA LEU A 407 -6.14 -16.90 -20.68
C LEU A 407 -5.97 -15.71 -21.65
N TYR A 408 -6.48 -14.52 -21.34
CA TYR A 408 -6.18 -13.33 -22.17
C TYR A 408 -5.98 -12.06 -21.36
N ALA A 409 -6.60 -11.99 -20.18
CA ALA A 409 -6.52 -10.83 -19.31
C ALA A 409 -6.59 -11.24 -17.84
N ILE A 410 -6.16 -10.33 -16.98
CA ILE A 410 -6.41 -10.39 -15.53
C ILE A 410 -7.20 -9.14 -15.15
N ARG A 411 -8.36 -9.31 -14.50
CA ARG A 411 -9.11 -8.21 -13.89
C ARG A 411 -8.64 -8.00 -12.46
N LEU A 412 -8.24 -6.77 -12.16
CA LEU A 412 -7.85 -6.33 -10.83
C LEU A 412 -8.97 -5.48 -10.22
N GLU A 413 -9.36 -5.82 -9.00
CA GLU A 413 -10.33 -5.08 -8.21
C GLU A 413 -9.66 -4.63 -6.91
N LEU A 414 -9.54 -3.31 -6.73
CA LEU A 414 -9.00 -2.67 -5.55
C LEU A 414 -10.09 -1.82 -4.90
N SER A 415 -10.18 -1.89 -3.58
CA SER A 415 -11.08 -1.05 -2.80
C SER A 415 -10.42 -0.61 -1.51
N THR A 416 -10.64 0.65 -1.14
CA THR A 416 -10.33 1.23 0.16
C THR A 416 -11.64 1.70 0.82
N VAL A 417 -11.56 2.35 1.98
CA VAL A 417 -12.73 2.98 2.61
C VAL A 417 -13.32 4.07 1.72
N THR A 418 -12.48 4.78 0.97
CA THR A 418 -12.88 5.99 0.23
C THR A 418 -12.95 5.80 -1.28
N SER A 419 -12.20 4.88 -1.88
CA SER A 419 -12.15 4.71 -3.33
C SER A 419 -12.19 3.25 -3.78
N LYS A 420 -12.54 3.05 -5.04
CA LYS A 420 -12.49 1.73 -5.71
C LYS A 420 -11.96 1.89 -7.12
N THR A 421 -11.16 0.92 -7.54
CA THR A 421 -10.59 0.83 -8.88
C THR A 421 -10.78 -0.59 -9.42
N GLU A 422 -11.33 -0.69 -10.62
CA GLU A 422 -11.45 -1.92 -11.39
C GLU A 422 -10.73 -1.72 -12.73
N GLU A 423 -9.76 -2.57 -13.03
CA GLU A 423 -8.97 -2.49 -14.25
C GLU A 423 -8.75 -3.88 -14.82
N THR A 424 -8.92 -4.04 -16.13
CA THR A 424 -8.65 -5.31 -16.82
C THR A 424 -7.41 -5.16 -17.68
N ILE A 425 -6.39 -5.96 -17.36
CA ILE A 425 -5.05 -5.85 -17.95
C ILE A 425 -4.83 -7.05 -18.88
N LEU A 426 -4.48 -6.76 -20.13
CA LEU A 426 -4.11 -7.79 -21.11
C LEU A 426 -2.80 -8.45 -20.73
N ILE A 427 -2.76 -9.77 -20.92
CA ILE A 427 -1.62 -10.58 -20.54
C ILE A 427 -0.79 -10.96 -21.79
N PRO A 428 0.52 -10.69 -21.82
CA PRO A 428 1.38 -11.02 -22.95
C PRO A 428 1.76 -12.51 -22.93
N ILE A 429 0.81 -13.40 -23.23
CA ILE A 429 0.97 -14.86 -23.12
C ILE A 429 2.09 -15.42 -23.99
N GLU A 430 2.41 -14.76 -25.09
CA GLU A 430 3.51 -15.14 -25.99
C GLU A 430 4.90 -14.91 -25.36
N LYS A 431 4.98 -14.10 -24.30
CA LYS A 431 6.23 -13.80 -23.60
C LYS A 431 6.46 -14.69 -22.37
N ILE A 432 5.64 -15.74 -22.20
CA ILE A 432 5.68 -16.61 -21.03
C ILE A 432 6.28 -17.97 -21.39
N ASP A 433 7.34 -18.36 -20.67
CA ASP A 433 8.04 -19.64 -20.86
C ASP A 433 7.52 -20.78 -19.96
#